data_AF-A0A5B0R487-F1
#
_entry.id   AF-A0A5B0R487-F1
#
_cell.length_a   1.000
_cell.length_b   1.000
_cell.length_c   1.000
_cell.angle_alpha   90.00
_cell.angle_beta   90.00
_cell.angle_gamma   90.00
#
_symmetry.space_group_name_H-M   'P 1'
#
loop_
_entity.id
_entity.type
_entity.pdbx_description
1 polymer ?
#
loop_
_entity_poly.entity_id
_entity_poly.type
_entity_poly.pdbx_seq_one_letter_code
_entity_poly.pdbx_strand_id
1 'polypeptide(L)'
;MQTATTYHHQKLLILCVWFCFISVTFAAKKTCNVLDYGAKADNQTDIGPPLLKAYADCLKATTGRPEDTIILVPQGDFSLKTNVLFRKGRGLTLTFNGQIHVAFNRRVSGKKKKRNSILVNNVPDDDCNSIL
;
A
#
# COMPACT_ATOMS: atom_id res chain seq x y z
N MET A 1 12.90 -62.48 20.80
CA MET A 1 11.63 -62.30 20.05
C MET A 1 11.15 -60.87 20.28
N GLN A 2 11.45 -59.94 19.39
CA GLN A 2 10.96 -58.56 19.46
C GLN A 2 10.73 -58.05 18.03
N THR A 3 9.51 -58.20 17.54
CA THR A 3 9.05 -57.64 16.27
C THR A 3 7.58 -57.25 16.43
N ALA A 4 7.30 -56.00 16.83
CA ALA A 4 5.99 -55.36 16.62
C ALA A 4 5.94 -53.92 17.17
N THR A 5 6.53 -52.92 16.50
CA THR A 5 6.13 -51.50 16.73
C THR A 5 6.34 -50.56 15.53
N THR A 6 7.00 -50.96 14.44
CA THR A 6 7.40 -50.02 13.37
C THR A 6 6.30 -49.65 12.35
N TYR A 7 5.15 -50.33 12.35
CA TYR A 7 4.09 -50.11 11.35
C TYR A 7 3.20 -48.88 11.61
N HIS A 8 3.12 -48.40 12.86
CA HIS A 8 2.20 -47.32 13.25
C HIS A 8 2.76 -45.91 12.95
N HIS A 9 4.09 -45.75 12.89
CA HIS A 9 4.74 -44.46 12.61
C HIS A 9 4.71 -44.08 11.11
N GLN A 10 4.72 -45.07 10.21
CA GLN A 10 4.81 -44.84 8.76
C GLN A 10 3.47 -44.40 8.14
N LYS A 11 2.33 -44.86 8.68
CA LYS A 11 0.99 -44.44 8.24
C LYS A 11 0.60 -43.03 8.71
N LEU A 12 1.14 -42.56 9.84
CA LEU A 12 0.84 -41.23 10.38
C LEU A 12 1.53 -40.12 9.57
N LEU A 13 2.77 -40.35 9.10
CA LEU A 13 3.52 -39.40 8.27
C LEU A 13 2.87 -39.16 6.90
N ILE A 14 2.34 -40.20 6.25
CA ILE A 14 1.69 -40.08 4.92
C ILE A 14 0.36 -39.32 5.01
N LEU A 15 -0.34 -39.43 6.15
CA LEU A 15 -1.56 -38.67 6.44
C LEU A 15 -1.30 -37.17 6.63
N CYS A 16 -0.18 -36.81 7.27
CA CYS A 16 0.24 -35.42 7.44
C CYS A 16 0.64 -34.74 6.11
N VAL A 17 1.32 -35.43 5.21
CA VAL A 17 1.71 -34.85 3.91
C VAL A 17 0.50 -34.64 2.99
N TRP A 18 -0.51 -35.51 3.10
CA TRP A 18 -1.78 -35.34 2.36
C TRP A 18 -2.66 -34.23 2.94
N PHE A 19 -2.60 -34.00 4.26
CA PHE A 19 -3.31 -32.89 4.91
C PHE A 19 -2.60 -31.52 4.74
N CYS A 20 -1.28 -31.49 4.55
CA CYS A 20 -0.53 -30.24 4.36
C CYS A 20 -0.56 -29.68 2.93
N PHE A 21 -1.08 -30.41 1.95
CA PHE A 21 -1.18 -29.93 0.56
C PHE A 21 -2.40 -29.02 0.30
N ILE A 22 -3.32 -28.90 1.27
CA ILE A 22 -4.57 -28.19 1.06
C ILE A 22 -4.45 -26.73 1.50
N SER A 23 -4.41 -25.86 0.48
CA SER A 23 -4.74 -24.43 0.50
C SER A 23 -3.60 -23.44 0.73
N VAL A 24 -2.67 -23.36 -0.21
CA VAL A 24 -2.01 -22.07 -0.50
C VAL A 24 -3.07 -21.18 -1.18
N THR A 25 -3.69 -20.28 -0.41
CA THR A 25 -4.54 -19.23 -0.97
C THR A 25 -3.66 -18.11 -1.51
N PHE A 26 -3.57 -17.98 -2.83
CA PHE A 26 -2.89 -16.83 -3.45
C PHE A 26 -3.79 -15.61 -3.25
N ALA A 27 -3.38 -14.69 -2.37
CA ALA A 27 -4.06 -13.41 -2.25
C ALA A 27 -3.87 -12.64 -3.58
N ALA A 28 -4.98 -12.24 -4.21
CA ALA A 28 -4.95 -11.50 -5.45
C ALA A 28 -4.44 -10.08 -5.17
N LYS A 29 -3.26 -9.74 -5.71
CA LYS A 29 -2.72 -8.38 -5.63
C LYS A 29 -3.60 -7.42 -6.44
N LYS A 30 -4.10 -6.38 -5.80
CA LYS A 30 -4.86 -5.29 -6.42
C LYS A 30 -4.01 -4.04 -6.53
N THR A 31 -3.76 -3.60 -7.75
CA THR A 31 -3.12 -2.31 -8.01
C THR A 31 -4.15 -1.31 -8.51
N CYS A 32 -4.27 -0.16 -7.86
CA CYS A 32 -5.06 0.99 -8.30
C CYS A 32 -4.13 2.04 -8.86
N ASN A 33 -3.92 2.03 -10.18
CA ASN A 33 -3.15 3.07 -10.84
C ASN A 33 -4.01 4.33 -10.96
N VAL A 34 -3.51 5.48 -10.49
CA VAL A 34 -4.25 6.75 -10.53
C VAL A 34 -4.66 7.17 -11.94
N LEU A 35 -3.96 6.72 -12.98
CA LEU A 35 -4.32 6.99 -14.38
C LEU A 35 -5.67 6.39 -14.75
N ASP A 36 -6.01 5.22 -14.18
CA ASP A 36 -7.30 4.55 -14.39
C ASP A 36 -8.48 5.33 -13.80
N TYR A 37 -8.20 6.28 -12.92
CA TYR A 37 -9.18 7.14 -12.24
C TYR A 37 -9.21 8.57 -12.81
N GLY A 38 -8.52 8.80 -13.93
CA GLY A 38 -8.51 10.08 -14.64
C GLY A 38 -7.37 11.02 -14.24
N ALA A 39 -6.34 10.55 -13.53
CA ALA A 39 -5.12 11.33 -13.36
C ALA A 39 -4.39 11.46 -14.70
N LYS A 40 -3.69 12.58 -14.90
CA LYS A 40 -2.83 12.81 -16.06
C LYS A 40 -1.49 13.35 -15.62
N ALA A 41 -0.43 12.83 -16.23
CA ALA A 41 0.93 13.28 -16.03
C ALA A 41 1.26 14.50 -16.93
N ASP A 42 0.46 15.57 -16.83
CA ASP A 42 0.56 16.77 -17.65
C ASP A 42 0.98 18.02 -16.85
N ASN A 43 1.29 17.86 -15.56
CA ASN A 43 1.54 18.92 -14.58
C ASN A 43 0.45 20.02 -14.51
N GLN A 44 -0.74 19.76 -15.03
CA GLN A 44 -1.83 20.74 -15.11
C GLN A 44 -3.12 20.22 -14.48
N THR A 45 -3.45 18.96 -14.76
CA THR A 45 -4.62 18.27 -14.23
C THR A 45 -4.42 17.96 -12.75
N ASP A 46 -5.45 18.26 -11.93
CA ASP A 46 -5.41 17.98 -10.50
C ASP A 46 -5.51 16.47 -10.22
N ILE A 47 -4.46 15.90 -9.65
CA ILE A 47 -4.41 14.48 -9.26
C ILE A 47 -5.24 14.18 -8.00
N GLY A 48 -5.62 15.19 -7.21
CA GLY A 48 -6.30 14.99 -5.93
C GLY A 48 -7.57 14.12 -6.01
N PRO A 49 -8.57 14.48 -6.85
CA PRO A 49 -9.79 13.68 -6.97
C PRO A 49 -9.56 12.26 -7.53
N PRO A 50 -8.77 12.03 -8.59
CA PRO A 50 -8.39 10.69 -9.04
C PRO A 50 -7.69 9.86 -7.96
N LEU A 51 -6.78 10.45 -7.19
CA LEU A 51 -6.04 9.78 -6.12
C LEU A 51 -6.96 9.34 -4.98
N LEU A 52 -7.95 10.17 -4.62
CA LEU A 52 -8.97 9.81 -3.63
C LEU A 52 -9.88 8.66 -4.12
N LYS A 53 -10.23 8.64 -5.41
CA LYS A 53 -11.01 7.54 -6.00
C LYS A 53 -10.21 6.23 -6.00
N ALA A 54 -8.96 6.29 -6.45
CA ALA A 54 -8.05 5.15 -6.41
C ALA A 54 -7.90 4.61 -4.98
N TYR A 55 -7.77 5.50 -4.00
CA TYR A 55 -7.73 5.14 -2.59
C TYR A 55 -9.00 4.46 -2.11
N ALA A 56 -10.18 5.02 -2.41
CA ALA A 56 -11.46 4.46 -1.97
C ALA A 56 -11.72 3.07 -2.55
N ASP A 57 -11.33 2.84 -3.81
CA ASP A 57 -11.52 1.54 -4.45
C ASP A 57 -10.51 0.50 -3.98
N CYS A 58 -9.24 0.88 -3.80
CA CYS A 58 -8.25 -0.02 -3.20
C CYS A 58 -8.59 -0.35 -1.75
N LEU A 59 -9.14 0.60 -0.98
CA LEU A 59 -9.54 0.35 0.40
C LEU A 59 -10.65 -0.71 0.52
N LYS A 60 -11.53 -0.84 -0.48
CA LYS A 60 -12.55 -1.91 -0.51
C LYS A 60 -11.94 -3.28 -0.80
N ALA A 61 -10.79 -3.33 -1.47
CA ALA A 61 -10.12 -4.54 -1.88
C ALA A 61 -9.08 -5.04 -0.85
N THR A 62 -8.83 -4.30 0.23
CA THR A 62 -7.81 -4.69 1.22
C THR A 62 -8.17 -6.00 1.92
N THR A 63 -7.21 -6.91 1.93
CA THR A 63 -7.23 -8.20 2.65
C THR A 63 -6.65 -8.08 4.07
N GLY A 64 -6.18 -6.88 4.44
CA GLY A 64 -5.43 -6.63 5.68
C GLY A 64 -3.92 -6.74 5.51
N ARG A 65 -3.41 -7.26 4.38
CA ARG A 65 -1.98 -7.31 4.06
C ARG A 65 -1.57 -6.12 3.19
N PRO A 66 -0.57 -5.31 3.59
CA PRO A 66 -0.16 -4.13 2.85
C PRO A 66 0.44 -4.41 1.47
N GLU A 67 0.97 -5.62 1.24
CA GLU A 67 1.53 -6.06 -0.03
C GLU A 67 0.48 -6.46 -1.08
N ASP A 68 -0.76 -6.70 -0.65
CA ASP A 68 -1.85 -7.15 -1.52
C ASP A 68 -2.56 -5.99 -2.20
N THR A 69 -2.49 -4.77 -1.66
CA THR A 69 -3.21 -3.62 -2.18
C THR A 69 -2.26 -2.45 -2.37
N ILE A 70 -2.03 -2.05 -3.62
CA ILE A 70 -1.09 -0.99 -3.99
C ILE A 70 -1.84 0.12 -4.71
N ILE A 71 -1.73 1.35 -4.21
CA ILE A 71 -2.13 2.55 -4.94
C ILE A 71 -0.89 3.09 -5.62
N LEU A 72 -0.89 3.13 -6.94
CA LEU A 72 0.28 3.46 -7.76
C LEU A 72 0.11 4.85 -8.39
N VAL A 73 1.04 5.74 -8.10
CA VAL A 73 1.31 6.94 -8.89
C VAL A 73 2.48 6.62 -9.83
N PRO A 74 2.25 6.43 -11.13
CA PRO A 74 3.30 6.05 -12.07
C PRO A 74 4.27 7.20 -12.32
N GLN A 75 5.30 6.96 -13.12
CA GLN A 75 6.24 7.99 -13.55
C GLN A 75 5.52 9.09 -14.34
N GLY A 76 5.91 10.35 -14.10
CA GLY A 76 5.33 11.53 -14.72
C GLY A 76 5.19 12.70 -13.75
N ASP A 77 4.81 13.87 -14.27
CA ASP A 77 4.58 15.08 -13.50
C ASP A 77 3.09 15.29 -13.24
N PHE A 78 2.71 15.29 -11.97
CA PHE A 78 1.32 15.45 -11.53
C PHE A 78 1.16 16.72 -10.69
N SER A 79 0.09 17.47 -10.95
CA SER A 79 -0.24 18.66 -10.15
C SER A 79 -1.22 18.29 -9.04
N LEU A 80 -0.90 18.58 -7.78
CA LEU A 80 -1.82 18.45 -6.65
C LEU A 80 -2.30 19.84 -6.23
N LYS A 81 -3.51 20.19 -6.67
CA LYS A 81 -4.16 21.47 -6.37
C LYS A 81 -5.11 21.34 -5.17
N THR A 82 -5.76 20.19 -5.05
CA THR A 82 -6.70 19.91 -3.96
C THR A 82 -6.05 19.09 -2.86
N ASN A 83 -6.24 19.50 -1.60
CA ASN A 83 -5.79 18.72 -0.45
C ASN A 83 -6.56 17.40 -0.36
N VAL A 84 -5.84 16.29 -0.29
CA VAL A 84 -6.39 14.94 -0.10
C VAL A 84 -6.20 14.49 1.34
N LEU A 85 -7.25 13.90 1.93
CA LEU A 85 -7.21 13.32 3.27
C LEU A 85 -7.49 11.83 3.19
N PHE A 86 -6.47 11.02 3.45
CA PHE A 86 -6.61 9.57 3.56
C PHE A 86 -7.14 9.20 4.95
N ARG A 87 -8.27 8.51 5.03
CA ARG A 87 -8.88 8.06 6.30
C ARG A 87 -9.06 6.56 6.29
N LYS A 88 -8.76 5.92 7.43
CA LYS A 88 -8.94 4.48 7.67
C LYS A 88 -8.03 3.57 6.80
N GLY A 89 -6.82 4.01 6.48
CA GLY A 89 -5.85 3.18 5.77
C GLY A 89 -5.47 1.95 6.60
N ARG A 90 -5.81 0.76 6.11
CA ARG A 90 -5.40 -0.52 6.69
C ARG A 90 -4.99 -1.43 5.54
N GLY A 91 -3.85 -2.13 5.68
CA GLY A 91 -3.41 -3.13 4.71
C GLY A 91 -3.33 -2.62 3.27
N LEU A 92 -2.78 -1.42 3.05
CA LEU A 92 -2.54 -0.87 1.71
C LEU A 92 -1.21 -0.12 1.67
N THR A 93 -0.59 -0.12 0.49
CA THR A 93 0.66 0.59 0.19
C THR A 93 0.38 1.70 -0.81
N LEU A 94 0.92 2.89 -0.57
CA LEU A 94 0.93 4.00 -1.55
C LEU A 94 2.35 4.08 -2.14
N THR A 95 2.47 3.86 -3.44
CA THR A 95 3.75 3.89 -4.16
C THR A 95 3.79 5.09 -5.09
N PHE A 96 4.82 5.91 -4.93
CA PHE A 96 5.07 7.10 -5.75
C PHE A 96 6.29 6.88 -6.63
N ASN A 97 6.07 6.68 -7.93
CA ASN A 97 7.14 6.58 -8.93
C ASN A 97 7.32 7.88 -9.73
N GLY A 98 6.37 8.81 -9.62
CA GLY A 98 6.38 10.12 -10.30
C GLY A 98 6.60 11.30 -9.36
N GLN A 99 6.59 12.50 -9.93
CA GLN A 99 6.72 13.76 -9.19
C GLN A 99 5.34 14.37 -8.94
N ILE A 100 5.09 14.80 -7.71
CA ILE A 100 3.87 15.50 -7.33
C ILE A 100 4.20 16.95 -6.97
N HIS A 101 3.69 17.86 -7.79
CA HIS A 101 3.84 19.30 -7.62
C HIS A 101 2.70 19.83 -6.76
N VAL A 102 3.00 20.19 -5.52
CA VAL A 102 2.01 20.76 -4.59
C VAL A 102 2.00 22.29 -4.70
N ALA A 103 0.82 22.90 -4.70
CA ALA A 103 0.72 24.35 -4.68
C ALA A 103 1.30 24.90 -3.36
N PHE A 104 2.35 25.73 -3.44
CA PHE A 104 2.96 26.35 -2.27
C PHE A 104 1.96 27.28 -1.57
N ASN A 105 1.52 26.89 -0.38
CA ASN A 105 0.66 27.73 0.45
C ASN A 105 1.47 28.35 1.59
N ARG A 106 1.72 29.67 1.52
CA ARG A 106 2.47 30.44 2.52
C ARG A 106 1.85 30.36 3.93
N ARG A 107 0.57 29.99 4.07
CA ARG A 107 -0.11 29.80 5.37
C ARG A 107 0.37 28.57 6.15
N VAL A 108 1.14 27.67 5.52
CA VAL A 108 1.70 26.47 6.17
C VAL A 108 3.10 26.75 6.74
N SER A 109 3.71 27.90 6.42
CA SER A 109 5.07 28.27 6.84
C SER A 109 5.13 29.07 8.16
N GLY A 110 4.02 29.23 8.89
CA GLY A 110 3.99 30.05 10.08
C GLY A 110 2.92 29.62 11.08
N LYS A 111 3.39 29.30 12.29
CA LYS A 111 2.66 28.99 13.54
C LYS A 111 2.40 27.50 13.80
N LYS A 112 2.94 27.09 14.94
CA LYS A 112 2.71 25.79 15.61
C LYS A 112 1.21 25.43 15.56
N LYS A 113 0.93 24.24 15.03
CA LYS A 113 -0.30 23.41 15.21
C LYS A 113 -1.54 23.77 14.36
N LYS A 114 -1.70 23.06 13.23
CA LYS A 114 -2.79 22.09 12.95
C LYS A 114 -2.64 21.46 11.55
N ARG A 115 -2.14 20.22 11.51
CA ARG A 115 -2.29 19.19 10.46
C ARG A 115 -2.33 19.66 8.99
N ASN A 116 -1.15 19.75 8.37
CA ASN A 116 -0.99 19.36 6.97
C ASN A 116 -0.47 17.92 6.97
N SER A 117 -1.34 16.95 6.73
CA SER A 117 -1.01 15.52 6.81
C SER A 117 -0.50 15.02 5.46
N ILE A 118 0.82 14.96 5.29
CA ILE A 118 1.46 13.85 4.58
C ILE A 118 2.00 12.95 5.70
N LEU A 119 1.35 11.82 5.97
CA LEU A 119 1.85 10.80 6.90
C LEU A 119 2.14 9.54 6.07
N VAL A 120 3.39 9.41 5.64
CA VAL A 120 3.94 8.15 5.14
C VAL A 120 4.45 7.38 6.35
N ASN A 121 3.56 6.62 7.00
CA ASN A 121 3.96 5.76 8.11
C ASN A 121 4.59 4.47 7.55
N ASN A 122 5.86 4.56 7.21
CA ASN A 122 6.91 3.54 7.41
C ASN A 122 8.26 4.11 6.98
N VAL A 123 8.61 5.29 7.50
CA VAL A 123 9.99 5.78 7.51
C VAL A 123 10.46 5.59 8.94
N PRO A 124 11.43 4.70 9.24
CA PRO A 124 12.08 4.71 10.54
C PRO A 124 12.62 6.12 10.79
N ASP A 125 12.35 6.67 11.97
CA ASP A 125 12.76 8.00 12.41
C ASP A 125 14.29 8.11 12.51
N ASP A 126 15.00 8.11 11.38
CA ASP A 126 16.43 8.41 11.31
C ASP A 126 16.68 9.56 10.32
N ASP A 127 17.13 10.66 10.90
CA ASP A 127 17.80 11.81 10.33
C ASP A 127 17.10 12.62 9.23
N CYS A 128 16.33 13.62 9.69
CA CYS A 128 16.14 14.87 8.95
C CYS A 128 17.43 15.71 9.05
N ASN A 129 18.53 15.25 8.43
CA ASN A 129 19.76 16.02 8.31
C ASN A 129 20.55 15.66 7.04
N SER A 130 20.22 16.30 5.91
CA SER A 130 21.21 16.95 5.05
C SER A 130 20.51 17.70 3.92
N ILE A 131 20.52 19.03 4.00
CA ILE A 131 20.52 19.88 2.81
C ILE A 131 21.87 20.59 2.86
N LEU A 132 22.80 20.12 2.03
CA LEU A 132 23.81 20.99 1.42
C LEU A 132 23.21 21.58 0.15
#